data_AF-A0A7C8DQW5-F1
#
_entry.id   AF-A0A7C8DQW5-F1
#
_cell.length_a   1.000
_cell.length_b   1.000
_cell.length_c   1.000
_cell.angle_alpha   90.00
_cell.angle_beta   90.00
_cell.angle_gamma   90.00
#
_symmetry.space_group_name_H-M   'P 1'
#
loop_
_entity.id
_entity.type
_entity.pdbx_description
1 polymer ?
#
loop_
_entity_poly.entity_id
_entity_poly.type
_entity_poly.pdbx_seq_one_letter_code
_entity_poly.pdbx_strand_id
1 'polypeptide(L)'
;MLFELVFFVQFARIATRTRILPKRVISPHLPEHYDEYTEYFGVGVKQGPSPKLWFFASDASRPFLTSNEKIWAVFEPALRKRLADLDESARKSGSHQVVQGKHP
;
A
#
# COMPACT_ATOMS: atom_id res chain seq x y z
N MET A 1 -12.15 -10.14 -12.23
CA MET A 1 -11.79 -11.50 -11.76
C MET A 1 -11.91 -11.56 -10.24
N LEU A 2 -12.04 -12.74 -9.61
CA LEU A 2 -12.21 -12.87 -8.14
C LEU A 2 -11.04 -12.26 -7.35
N PHE A 3 -9.82 -12.37 -7.88
CA PHE A 3 -8.62 -11.74 -7.34
C PHE A 3 -8.78 -10.24 -7.09
N GLU A 4 -9.40 -9.49 -8.02
CA GLU A 4 -9.60 -8.04 -7.87
C GLU A 4 -10.47 -7.71 -6.65
N LEU A 5 -11.51 -8.51 -6.41
CA LEU A 5 -12.41 -8.34 -5.27
C LEU A 5 -11.67 -8.56 -3.95
N VAL A 6 -10.87 -9.63 -3.87
CA VAL A 6 -9.99 -9.90 -2.72
C VAL A 6 -8.99 -8.78 -2.53
N PHE A 7 -8.33 -8.35 -3.60
CA PHE A 7 -7.34 -7.29 -3.58
C PHE A 7 -7.90 -5.99 -2.99
N PHE A 8 -9.05 -5.51 -3.46
CA PHE A 8 -9.63 -4.26 -2.95
C PHE A 8 -10.07 -4.36 -1.48
N VAL A 9 -10.60 -5.50 -1.06
CA VAL A 9 -10.94 -5.73 0.37
C VAL A 9 -9.67 -5.76 1.21
N GLN A 10 -8.64 -6.47 0.77
CA GLN A 10 -7.36 -6.55 1.46
C GLN A 10 -6.67 -5.18 1.54
N PHE A 11 -6.69 -4.44 0.44
CA PHE A 11 -6.16 -3.08 0.38
C PHE A 11 -6.85 -2.18 1.41
N ALA A 12 -8.18 -2.17 1.45
CA ALA A 12 -8.93 -1.39 2.43
C ALA A 12 -8.59 -1.78 3.88
N ARG A 13 -8.41 -3.08 4.16
CA ARG A 13 -8.02 -3.57 5.49
C ARG A 13 -6.63 -3.12 5.90
N ILE A 14 -5.65 -3.18 5.00
CA ILE A 14 -4.29 -2.73 5.25
C ILE A 14 -4.27 -1.20 5.42
N ALA A 15 -4.92 -0.49 4.50
CA ALA A 15 -5.03 0.97 4.50
C ALA A 15 -5.59 1.50 5.82
N THR A 16 -6.68 0.90 6.32
CA THR A 16 -7.41 1.39 7.51
C THR A 16 -7.04 0.67 8.80
N ARG A 17 -6.17 -0.35 8.74
CA ARG A 17 -5.91 -1.32 9.83
C ARG A 17 -7.17 -1.84 10.53
N THR A 18 -8.26 -1.98 9.78
CA THR A 18 -9.55 -2.44 10.29
C THR A 18 -10.00 -3.65 9.49
N ARG A 19 -10.66 -4.63 10.12
CA ARG A 19 -11.31 -5.73 9.40
C ARG A 19 -12.58 -5.22 8.69
N ILE A 20 -12.40 -4.58 7.54
CA ILE A 20 -13.50 -4.16 6.66
C ILE A 20 -14.21 -5.40 6.10
N LEU A 21 -15.53 -5.44 6.23
CA LEU A 21 -16.41 -6.43 5.62
C LEU A 21 -17.29 -5.72 4.58
N PRO A 22 -17.17 -6.03 3.27
CA PRO A 22 -18.04 -5.44 2.26
C PRO A 22 -19.51 -5.74 2.54
N LYS A 23 -20.37 -4.78 2.22
CA LYS A 23 -21.83 -4.91 2.27
C LYS A 23 -22.36 -5.89 1.22
N ARG A 24 -21.70 -5.98 0.06
CA ARG A 24 -22.08 -6.86 -1.04
C ARG A 24 -20.89 -7.16 -1.94
N VAL A 25 -20.86 -8.39 -2.47
CA VAL A 25 -19.85 -8.87 -3.43
C VAL A 25 -20.56 -9.53 -4.60
N ILE A 26 -20.19 -9.13 -5.83
CA ILE A 26 -20.68 -9.74 -7.08
C ILE A 26 -19.48 -10.20 -7.90
N SER A 27 -19.57 -11.39 -8.48
CA SER A 27 -18.58 -11.97 -9.40
C SER A 27 -19.26 -12.60 -10.62
N PRO A 28 -18.64 -12.55 -11.82
CA PRO A 28 -19.13 -13.28 -13.01
C PRO A 28 -19.23 -14.80 -12.81
N HIS A 29 -18.32 -15.35 -12.04
CA HIS A 29 -18.27 -16.77 -11.70
C HIS A 29 -18.23 -16.91 -10.17
N LEU A 30 -19.02 -17.85 -9.65
CA LEU A 30 -18.96 -18.18 -8.23
C LEU A 30 -17.62 -18.91 -7.93
N PRO A 31 -17.00 -18.63 -6.77
CA PRO A 31 -15.82 -19.36 -6.34
C PRO A 31 -16.14 -20.82 -6.03
N GLU A 32 -15.20 -21.73 -6.32
CA GLU A 32 -15.28 -23.14 -5.91
C GLU A 32 -15.28 -23.28 -4.38
N HIS A 33 -14.41 -22.55 -3.69
CA HIS A 33 -14.33 -22.51 -2.22
C HIS A 33 -15.31 -21.49 -1.60
N TYR A 34 -16.60 -21.61 -1.92
CA TYR A 34 -17.61 -20.60 -1.60
C TYR A 34 -17.63 -20.15 -0.12
N ASP A 35 -17.52 -21.10 0.80
CA ASP A 35 -17.60 -20.83 2.23
C ASP A 35 -16.39 -20.03 2.74
N GLU A 36 -15.18 -20.35 2.26
CA GLU A 36 -13.95 -19.62 2.60
C GLU A 36 -14.02 -18.16 2.14
N TYR A 37 -14.56 -17.92 0.93
CA TYR A 37 -14.79 -16.56 0.44
C TYR A 37 -15.90 -15.84 1.20
N THR A 38 -16.93 -16.55 1.60
CA THR A 38 -18.02 -15.99 2.44
C THR A 38 -17.49 -15.56 3.80
N GLU A 39 -16.62 -16.37 4.43
CA GLU A 39 -15.95 -16.02 5.66
C GLU A 39 -14.98 -14.84 5.47
N TYR A 40 -14.19 -14.87 4.39
CA TYR A 40 -13.25 -13.81 4.06
C TYR A 40 -13.96 -12.46 3.86
N PHE A 41 -15.04 -12.42 3.08
CA PHE A 41 -15.81 -11.21 2.80
C PHE A 41 -16.81 -10.85 3.91
N GLY A 42 -17.19 -11.80 4.76
CA GLY A 42 -18.29 -11.65 5.72
C GLY A 42 -19.69 -11.66 5.10
N VAL A 43 -19.78 -11.83 3.77
CA VAL A 43 -21.01 -11.93 2.99
C VAL A 43 -20.81 -12.90 1.84
N GLY A 44 -21.85 -13.63 1.47
CA GLY A 44 -21.81 -14.57 0.35
C GLY A 44 -21.60 -13.86 -0.99
N VAL A 45 -20.73 -14.40 -1.82
CA VAL A 45 -20.53 -13.91 -3.20
C VAL A 45 -21.78 -14.22 -4.02
N LYS A 46 -22.29 -13.23 -4.75
CA LYS A 46 -23.43 -13.42 -5.66
C LYS A 46 -22.96 -13.39 -7.11
N GLN A 47 -23.59 -14.19 -7.96
CA GLN A 47 -23.27 -14.17 -9.39
C GLN A 47 -23.88 -12.93 -10.06
N GLY A 48 -23.15 -12.33 -11.00
CA GLY A 48 -23.65 -11.22 -11.80
C GLY A 48 -22.67 -10.83 -12.91
N PRO A 49 -23.07 -9.99 -13.86
CA PRO A 49 -22.37 -9.83 -15.15
C PRO A 49 -20.96 -9.20 -15.03
N SER A 50 -20.63 -8.58 -13.91
CA SER A 50 -19.33 -7.93 -13.68
C SER A 50 -18.94 -7.96 -12.21
N PRO A 51 -17.62 -7.95 -11.90
CA PRO A 51 -17.14 -7.83 -10.53
C PRO A 51 -17.62 -6.52 -9.91
N LYS A 52 -18.27 -6.57 -8.74
CA LYS A 52 -18.71 -5.37 -8.03
C LYS A 52 -18.57 -5.54 -6.53
N LEU A 53 -18.19 -4.46 -5.86
CA LEU A 53 -17.96 -4.40 -4.43
C LEU A 53 -18.68 -3.18 -3.86
N TRP A 54 -19.35 -3.35 -2.74
CA TRP A 54 -19.98 -2.25 -2.00
C TRP A 54 -19.47 -2.25 -0.58
N PHE A 55 -19.11 -1.08 -0.09
CA PHE A 55 -18.72 -0.85 1.30
C PHE A 55 -19.77 -0.03 2.03
N PHE A 56 -19.72 -0.01 3.36
CA PHE A 56 -20.48 0.99 4.10
C PHE A 56 -19.81 2.36 3.95
N ALA A 57 -20.60 3.42 3.96
CA ALA A 57 -20.06 4.79 3.93
C ALA A 57 -19.09 5.04 5.09
N SER A 58 -19.36 4.43 6.25
CA SER A 58 -18.48 4.47 7.43
C SER A 58 -17.11 3.84 7.20
N ASP A 59 -16.98 2.89 6.27
CA ASP A 59 -15.69 2.28 5.95
C ASP A 59 -14.83 3.23 5.12
N ALA A 60 -15.46 3.96 4.19
CA ALA A 60 -14.81 4.95 3.34
C ALA A 60 -14.36 6.20 4.11
N SER A 61 -15.00 6.52 5.24
CA SER A 61 -14.61 7.64 6.10
C SER A 61 -13.47 7.32 7.07
N ARG A 62 -12.96 6.08 7.10
CA ARG A 62 -11.85 5.70 7.99
C ARG A 62 -10.54 6.28 7.48
N PRO A 63 -9.68 6.81 8.37
CA PRO A 63 -8.38 7.32 7.96
C PRO A 63 -7.48 6.19 7.46
N PHE A 64 -6.65 6.50 6.47
CA PHE A 64 -5.58 5.61 6.03
C PHE A 64 -4.44 5.71 7.05
N LEU A 65 -4.18 4.63 7.75
CA LEU A 65 -3.19 4.54 8.83
C LEU A 65 -1.83 4.02 8.33
N THR A 66 -1.69 3.71 7.04
CA THR A 66 -0.47 3.11 6.47
C THR A 66 0.78 3.97 6.62
N SER A 67 0.65 5.27 6.87
CA SER A 67 1.74 6.10 7.39
C SER A 67 1.37 6.64 8.78
N ASN A 68 2.21 6.36 9.77
CA ASN A 68 2.10 7.04 11.06
C ASN A 68 2.77 8.40 10.93
N GLU A 69 2.01 9.43 10.57
CA GLU A 69 2.52 10.81 10.44
C GLU A 69 3.33 11.25 11.67
N LYS A 70 2.98 10.78 12.87
CA LYS A 70 3.74 11.10 14.09
C LYS A 70 5.12 10.47 14.09
N ILE A 71 5.25 9.21 13.67
CA ILE A 71 6.57 8.58 13.53
C ILE A 71 7.33 9.21 12.37
N TRP A 72 6.66 9.50 11.25
CA TRP A 72 7.30 10.15 10.10
C TRP A 72 7.83 11.55 10.46
N ALA A 73 7.06 12.37 11.17
CA ALA A 73 7.50 13.69 11.62
C ALA A 73 8.73 13.65 12.55
N VAL A 74 8.89 12.57 13.33
CA VAL A 74 10.07 12.36 14.19
C VAL A 74 11.25 11.77 13.39
N PHE A 75 10.98 10.85 12.47
CA PHE A 75 12.00 10.07 11.76
C PHE A 75 12.56 10.77 10.52
N GLU A 76 11.71 11.46 9.77
CA GLU A 76 12.03 12.09 8.49
C GLU A 76 13.19 13.09 8.56
N PRO A 77 13.30 13.97 9.58
CA PRO A 77 14.41 14.90 9.68
C PRO A 77 15.77 14.19 9.79
N ALA A 78 15.85 13.13 10.61
CA ALA A 78 17.06 12.35 10.79
C ALA A 78 17.44 11.56 9.54
N LEU A 79 16.43 11.03 8.83
CA LEU A 79 16.62 10.35 7.55
C LEU A 79 17.17 11.31 6.49
N ARG A 80 16.58 12.50 6.34
CA ARG A 80 17.03 13.53 5.40
C ARG A 80 18.48 13.94 5.66
N LYS A 81 18.85 14.13 6.92
CA LYS A 81 20.23 14.45 7.29
C LYS A 81 21.20 13.37 6.84
N ARG A 82 20.91 12.10 7.13
CA ARG A 82 21.78 10.97 6.72
C ARG A 82 21.90 10.85 5.20
N LEU A 83 20.81 11.07 4.45
CA LEU A 83 20.85 11.07 2.99
C LEU A 83 21.74 12.20 2.45
N ALA A 84 21.61 13.41 2.99
CA ALA A 84 22.46 14.54 2.61
C ALA A 84 23.94 14.29 2.92
N ASP A 85 24.26 13.74 4.09
CA ASP A 85 25.63 13.39 4.49
C ASP A 85 26.24 12.33 3.54
N LEU A 86 25.44 11.34 3.13
CA LEU A 86 25.85 10.32 2.15
C LEU A 86 26.11 10.92 0.77
N ASP A 87 25.22 11.78 0.26
CA ASP A 87 25.38 12.46 -1.02
C ASP A 87 26.64 13.35 -1.04
N GLU A 88 26.91 14.07 0.05
CA GLU A 88 28.11 14.89 0.18
C GLU A 88 29.38 14.03 0.21
N SER A 89 29.36 12.89 0.92
CA SER A 89 30.48 11.94 0.95
C SER A 89 30.75 11.29 -0.41
N ALA A 90 29.70 10.96 -1.16
CA ALA A 90 29.79 10.40 -2.51
C ALA A 90 30.36 11.43 -3.48
N ARG A 91 29.91 12.69 -3.39
CA ARG A 91 30.42 13.79 -4.20
C ARG A 91 31.90 14.08 -3.91
N LYS A 92 32.30 14.13 -2.64
CA LYS A 92 33.71 14.33 -2.24
C LYS A 92 34.62 13.22 -2.75
N SER A 93 34.16 11.97 -2.72
CA SER A 93 34.90 10.80 -3.22
C SER A 93 35.07 10.82 -4.75
N GLY A 94 34.12 11.38 -5.50
CA GLY A 94 34.22 11.54 -6.97
C GLY A 94 35.14 12.67 -7.44
N SER A 95 35.43 13.67 -6.60
CA SER A 95 36.31 14.81 -6.95
C SER A 95 37.81 14.53 -6.78
N HIS A 96 38.20 13.40 -6.18
CA HIS A 96 39.61 13.08 -5.91
C HIS A 96 40.34 12.40 -7.09
N GLN A 97 39.70 12.25 -8.26
CA GLN A 97 40.33 11.65 -9.46
C GLN A 97 40.67 12.64 -10.59
N VAL A 98 40.36 13.95 -10.50
CA VAL A 98 40.51 14.86 -11.65
C VAL A 98 41.69 15.85 -11.53
N VAL A 99 42.53 15.77 -10.49
CA VAL A 99 43.68 16.69 -10.34
C VAL A 99 45.01 15.96 -10.25
N GLN A 100 45.34 15.15 -11.25
CA GLN A 100 46.73 14.81 -11.58
C GLN A 100 46.88 14.66 -13.09
N GLY A 101 47.08 15.81 -13.76
CA GLY A 101 47.25 15.84 -15.20
C GLY A 101 47.42 17.25 -15.76
N LYS A 102 48.46 17.99 -15.32
CA LYS A 102 48.95 19.15 -16.07
C LYS A 102 50.42 19.52 -15.74
N HIS A 103 51.33 18.93 -16.53
CA HIS A 103 52.60 19.43 -17.12
C HIS A 103 53.68 20.12 -16.25
N PRO A 104 54.96 20.21 -16.70
CA PRO A 104 55.52 19.97 -18.04
C PRO A 104 56.31 18.67 -18.23
#